data_AF-A0A815KZ85-F1
#
_entry.id   AF-A0A815KZ85-F1
#
_cell.length_a   1.000
_cell.length_b   1.000
_cell.length_c   1.000
_cell.angle_alpha   90.00
_cell.angle_beta   90.00
_cell.angle_gamma   90.00
#
_symmetry.space_group_name_H-M   'P 1'
#
loop_
_entity.id
_entity.type
_entity.pdbx_description
1 polymer ?
#
loop_
_entity_poly.entity_id
_entity_poly.type
_entity_poly.pdbx_seq_one_letter_code
_entity_poly.pdbx_strand_id
1 'polypeptide(L)'
;MGAYLCITMPARGQRDPVVEDAMDKGTEDTKRMLRKYFENAGWEAKRILDGMDHAEDFYISRAAQVKLPEWTNGRALVLGDAAFATFGVGTSLAIESAYILAGELSKIQSRDDIPQALENYEKVFRPVYAKMEELPPGFPQLAFPQTAWGLRIRDSVLWLVSKTKMYKVFQGNSGIDWKLPCYDWVGICENDGLVKRDS
;
A
#
# COMPACT_ATOMS: atom_id res chain seq x y z
N MET A 1 10.60 -12.12 -14.25
CA MET A 1 10.64 -12.14 -12.77
C MET A 1 11.34 -10.87 -12.32
N GLY A 2 10.62 -9.94 -11.69
CA GLY A 2 11.21 -8.73 -11.13
C GLY A 2 11.81 -8.97 -9.76
N ALA A 3 12.76 -8.14 -9.36
CA ALA A 3 13.29 -8.09 -8.00
C ALA A 3 12.87 -6.77 -7.36
N TYR A 4 12.31 -6.84 -6.15
CA TYR A 4 11.98 -5.65 -5.36
C TYR A 4 13.00 -5.52 -4.25
N LEU A 5 13.60 -4.34 -4.15
CA LEU A 5 14.52 -3.98 -3.09
C LEU A 5 13.89 -2.84 -2.29
N CYS A 6 13.83 -3.01 -0.97
CA CYS A 6 13.37 -1.97 -0.05
C CYS A 6 14.55 -1.53 0.82
N ILE A 7 14.80 -0.22 0.87
CA ILE A 7 15.80 0.37 1.75
C ILE A 7 15.05 1.05 2.89
N THR A 8 15.26 0.58 4.11
CA THR A 8 14.65 1.16 5.31
C THR A 8 15.64 2.06 6.03
N MET A 9 15.18 3.27 6.36
CA MET A 9 15.98 4.22 7.15
C MET A 9 15.84 3.94 8.66
N PRO A 10 16.83 4.34 9.48
CA PRO A 10 16.83 4.08 10.93
C PRO A 10 15.58 4.61 11.64
N ALA A 11 15.00 5.71 11.14
CA ALA A 11 13.79 6.31 11.68
C ALA A 11 12.81 6.72 10.57
N ARG A 12 11.52 6.77 10.91
CA ARG A 12 10.46 7.31 10.04
C ARG A 12 10.73 8.79 9.76
N GLY A 13 10.58 9.20 8.50
CA GLY A 13 10.77 10.59 8.07
C GLY A 13 12.23 11.00 7.86
N GLN A 14 13.19 10.14 8.21
CA GLN A 14 14.59 10.34 7.88
C GLN A 14 14.85 9.99 6.41
N ARG A 15 15.62 10.84 5.72
CA ARG A 15 16.10 10.60 4.36
C ARG A 15 17.61 10.47 4.38
N ASP A 16 18.15 9.52 3.62
CA ASP A 16 19.60 9.40 3.43
C ASP A 16 20.03 10.38 2.33
N PRO A 17 20.85 11.40 2.64
CA PRO A 17 21.26 12.39 1.65
C PRO A 17 22.03 11.76 0.48
N VAL A 18 22.73 10.64 0.67
CA VAL A 18 23.44 9.94 -0.41
C VAL A 18 22.45 9.28 -1.38
N VAL A 19 21.36 8.72 -0.85
CA VAL A 19 20.30 8.13 -1.67
C VAL A 19 19.57 9.23 -2.44
N GLU A 20 19.22 10.33 -1.78
CA GLU A 20 18.53 11.46 -2.41
C GLU A 20 19.37 12.10 -3.53
N ASP A 21 20.66 12.37 -3.28
CA ASP A 21 21.58 12.91 -4.28
C ASP A 21 21.75 11.97 -5.49
N ALA A 22 21.84 10.66 -5.26
CA ALA A 22 21.93 9.68 -6.33
C ALA A 22 20.64 9.61 -7.16
N MET A 23 19.46 9.70 -6.53
CA MET A 23 18.17 9.75 -7.21
C MET A 23 18.02 11.03 -8.05
N ASP A 24 18.46 12.17 -7.53
CA ASP A 24 18.39 13.47 -8.23
C ASP A 24 19.33 13.52 -9.45
N LYS A 25 20.47 12.82 -9.41
CA LYS A 25 21.40 12.66 -10.54
C LYS A 25 20.93 11.66 -11.60
N GLY A 26 19.97 10.81 -11.25
CA GLY A 26 19.28 9.91 -12.17
C GLY A 26 19.69 8.43 -12.05
N THR A 27 19.23 7.64 -13.01
CA THR A 27 19.26 6.17 -12.96
C THR A 27 20.66 5.58 -12.78
N GLU A 28 21.66 6.05 -13.53
CA GLU A 28 23.01 5.47 -13.49
C GLU A 28 23.72 5.74 -12.16
N ASP A 29 23.56 6.92 -11.58
CA ASP A 29 24.07 7.25 -10.24
C ASP A 29 23.35 6.44 -9.16
N THR A 30 22.04 6.26 -9.29
CA THR A 30 21.26 5.40 -8.40
C THR A 30 21.76 3.95 -8.45
N LYS A 31 21.93 3.37 -9.64
CA LYS A 31 22.44 2.00 -9.81
C LYS A 31 23.84 1.84 -9.20
N ARG A 32 24.74 2.81 -9.40
CA ARG A 32 26.07 2.82 -8.76
C ARG A 32 25.99 2.88 -7.23
N MET A 33 25.13 3.73 -6.69
CA MET A 33 24.89 3.84 -5.25
C MET A 33 24.38 2.51 -4.67
N LEU A 34 23.37 1.90 -5.30
CA LEU A 34 22.83 0.61 -4.89
C LEU A 34 23.89 -0.49 -4.91
N ARG A 35 24.72 -0.53 -5.97
CA ARG A 35 25.83 -1.48 -6.06
C ARG A 35 26.79 -1.33 -4.89
N LYS A 36 27.18 -0.11 -4.55
CA LYS A 36 28.06 0.16 -3.40
C LYS A 36 27.42 -0.23 -2.06
N TYR A 37 26.11 -0.05 -1.90
CA TYR A 37 25.41 -0.38 -0.66
C TYR A 37 25.26 -1.90 -0.46
N PHE A 38 25.06 -2.64 -1.55
CA PHE A 38 24.68 -4.05 -1.49
C PHE A 38 25.73 -5.03 -2.01
N GLU A 39 26.91 -4.57 -2.46
CA GLU A 39 27.99 -5.44 -2.97
C GLU A 39 28.37 -6.56 -1.98
N ASN A 40 28.29 -6.28 -0.67
CA ASN A 40 28.67 -7.20 0.40
C ASN A 40 27.45 -7.76 1.17
N ALA A 41 26.24 -7.61 0.64
CA ALA A 41 25.02 -8.05 1.31
C ALA A 41 24.85 -9.58 1.36
N GLY A 42 25.64 -10.33 0.58
CA GLY A 42 25.61 -11.80 0.54
C GLY A 42 24.39 -12.37 -0.22
N TRP A 43 24.07 -13.65 0.01
CA TRP A 43 22.99 -14.37 -0.68
C TRP A 43 23.01 -14.14 -2.21
N GLU A 44 21.92 -13.67 -2.80
CA GLU A 44 21.76 -13.42 -4.23
C GLU A 44 22.07 -11.96 -4.63
N ALA A 45 22.65 -11.16 -3.73
CA ALA A 45 22.87 -9.73 -3.97
C ALA A 45 23.67 -9.47 -5.25
N LYS A 46 24.74 -10.22 -5.49
CA LYS A 46 25.52 -10.11 -6.73
C LYS A 46 24.65 -10.36 -7.97
N ARG A 47 23.87 -11.44 -8.00
CA ARG A 47 22.98 -11.76 -9.13
C ARG A 47 21.92 -10.67 -9.35
N ILE A 48 21.36 -10.12 -8.27
CA ILE A 48 20.36 -9.04 -8.34
C ILE A 48 20.99 -7.75 -8.88
N LEU A 49 22.17 -7.37 -8.38
CA LEU A 49 22.90 -6.18 -8.84
C LEU A 49 23.34 -6.31 -10.30
N ASP A 50 23.82 -7.47 -10.71
CA ASP A 50 24.18 -7.73 -12.11
C ASP A 50 22.94 -7.69 -13.02
N GLY A 51 21.79 -8.19 -12.55
CA GLY A 51 20.51 -8.04 -13.25
C GLY A 51 20.02 -6.60 -13.35
N MET A 52 20.22 -5.79 -12.30
CA MET A 52 19.86 -4.37 -12.25
C MET A 52 20.58 -3.55 -13.33
N ASP A 53 21.86 -3.84 -13.59
CA ASP A 53 22.62 -3.12 -14.62
C ASP A 53 22.03 -3.32 -16.02
N HIS A 54 21.46 -4.50 -16.30
CA HIS A 54 20.88 -4.86 -17.59
C HIS A 54 19.37 -4.62 -17.68
N ALA A 55 18.72 -4.18 -16.59
CA ALA A 55 17.28 -3.95 -16.56
C ALA A 55 16.91 -2.69 -17.34
N GLU A 56 16.04 -2.86 -18.33
CA GLU A 56 15.44 -1.76 -19.12
C GLU A 56 14.31 -1.05 -18.36
N ASP A 57 13.71 -1.73 -17.38
CA ASP A 57 12.58 -1.29 -16.56
C ASP A 57 12.98 -0.93 -15.12
N PHE A 58 14.25 -0.58 -14.91
CA PHE A 58 14.73 -0.14 -13.60
C PHE A 58 13.92 1.06 -13.10
N TYR A 59 13.35 0.93 -11.90
CA TYR A 59 12.69 2.03 -11.23
C TYR A 59 13.08 2.05 -9.75
N ILE A 60 13.14 3.26 -9.20
CA ILE A 60 13.27 3.51 -7.77
C ILE A 60 12.25 4.57 -7.38
N SER A 61 11.62 4.40 -6.23
CA SER A 61 10.72 5.40 -5.69
C SER A 61 10.82 5.46 -4.17
N ARG A 62 10.43 6.61 -3.63
CA ARG A 62 10.33 6.78 -2.18
C ARG A 62 9.09 6.03 -1.69
N ALA A 63 9.27 5.22 -0.67
CA ALA A 63 8.17 4.62 0.06
C ALA A 63 7.47 5.72 0.88
N ALA A 64 6.34 6.24 0.38
CA ALA A 64 5.60 7.34 0.99
C ALA A 64 4.10 7.05 1.09
N GLN A 65 3.47 7.65 2.09
CA GLN A 65 2.02 7.73 2.21
C GLN A 65 1.57 9.15 1.87
N VAL A 66 0.49 9.29 1.10
CA VAL A 66 -0.15 10.58 0.85
C VAL A 66 -1.26 10.76 1.88
N LYS A 67 -1.24 11.90 2.59
CA LYS A 67 -2.22 12.25 3.61
C LYS A 67 -2.71 13.67 3.35
N LEU A 68 -3.94 13.78 2.87
CA LEU A 68 -4.60 15.07 2.63
C LEU A 68 -5.70 15.29 3.68
N PRO A 69 -5.82 16.52 4.23
CA PRO A 69 -6.87 16.85 5.19
C PRO A 69 -8.26 16.73 4.57
N GLU A 70 -8.40 17.14 3.31
CA GLU A 70 -9.61 17.08 2.51
C GLU A 70 -9.26 16.50 1.14
N TRP A 71 -10.14 15.68 0.56
CA TRP A 71 -9.93 15.11 -0.78
C TRP A 71 -10.68 15.86 -1.87
N THR A 72 -11.61 16.73 -1.46
CA THR A 72 -12.57 17.40 -2.32
C THR A 72 -12.32 18.91 -2.37
N ASN A 73 -12.63 19.51 -3.51
CA ASN A 73 -12.64 20.96 -3.68
C ASN A 73 -13.72 21.34 -4.71
N GLY A 74 -14.90 21.70 -4.21
CA GLY A 74 -16.06 22.02 -5.04
C GLY A 74 -16.46 20.84 -5.92
N ARG A 75 -16.16 20.90 -7.22
CA ARG A 75 -16.50 19.86 -8.21
C ARG A 75 -15.33 18.92 -8.53
N ALA A 76 -14.19 19.09 -7.87
CA ALA A 76 -13.01 18.26 -8.05
C ALA A 76 -12.81 17.33 -6.85
N LEU A 77 -12.35 16.11 -7.13
CA LEU A 77 -11.98 15.10 -6.14
C LEU A 77 -10.64 14.48 -6.55
N VAL A 78 -9.77 14.25 -5.56
CA VAL A 78 -8.54 13.48 -5.73
C VAL A 78 -8.79 12.03 -5.30
N LEU A 79 -8.29 11.05 -6.06
CA LEU A 79 -8.52 9.61 -5.84
C LEU A 79 -7.24 8.79 -5.97
N GLY A 80 -7.30 7.56 -5.45
CA GLY A 80 -6.23 6.58 -5.53
C GLY A 80 -4.95 7.06 -4.83
N ASP A 81 -3.80 6.75 -5.41
CA ASP A 81 -2.50 7.10 -4.84
C ASP A 81 -2.32 8.63 -4.68
N ALA A 82 -3.00 9.44 -5.50
CA ALA A 82 -2.95 10.89 -5.37
C ALA A 82 -3.64 11.42 -4.10
N ALA A 83 -4.57 10.67 -3.51
CA ALA A 83 -5.29 11.06 -2.30
C ALA A 83 -4.89 10.26 -1.06
N PHE A 84 -4.55 8.98 -1.24
CA PHE A 84 -4.36 8.03 -0.15
C PHE A 84 -3.38 6.89 -0.50
N ALA A 85 -2.27 7.19 -1.18
CA ALA A 85 -1.21 6.20 -1.42
C ALA A 85 -0.80 5.48 -0.13
N THR A 86 -0.70 4.15 -0.22
CA THR A 86 -0.40 3.28 0.92
C THR A 86 0.51 2.10 0.53
N PHE A 87 0.99 1.37 1.53
CA PHE A 87 1.86 0.22 1.34
C PHE A 87 1.05 -1.07 1.24
N GLY A 88 1.14 -1.74 0.09
CA GLY A 88 0.66 -3.14 -0.07
C GLY A 88 -0.84 -3.34 -0.19
N VAL A 89 -1.68 -2.32 0.05
CA VAL A 89 -3.16 -2.41 -0.07
C VAL A 89 -3.78 -1.36 -1.01
N GLY A 90 -2.95 -0.65 -1.78
CA GLY A 90 -3.39 0.46 -2.65
C GLY A 90 -4.42 0.04 -3.71
N THR A 91 -4.24 -1.12 -4.34
CA THR A 91 -5.16 -1.59 -5.40
C THR A 91 -6.57 -1.86 -4.86
N SER A 92 -6.69 -2.55 -3.73
CA SER A 92 -8.00 -2.83 -3.12
C SER A 92 -8.70 -1.54 -2.72
N LEU A 93 -7.98 -0.62 -2.07
CA LEU A 93 -8.51 0.70 -1.72
C LEU A 93 -8.92 1.52 -2.96
N ALA A 94 -8.17 1.43 -4.06
CA ALA A 94 -8.52 2.12 -5.29
C ALA A 94 -9.83 1.59 -5.88
N ILE A 95 -10.06 0.28 -5.81
CA ILE A 95 -11.32 -0.33 -6.29
C ILE A 95 -12.49 0.05 -5.36
N GLU A 96 -12.32 -0.07 -4.05
CA GLU A 96 -13.34 0.29 -3.06
C GLU A 96 -13.72 1.76 -3.15
N SER A 97 -12.74 2.65 -3.28
CA SER A 97 -12.97 4.10 -3.43
C SER A 97 -13.72 4.43 -4.71
N ALA A 98 -13.35 3.82 -5.85
CA ALA A 98 -14.06 4.02 -7.12
C ALA A 98 -15.51 3.54 -7.04
N TYR A 99 -15.76 2.41 -6.36
CA TYR A 99 -17.11 1.89 -6.14
C TYR A 99 -17.98 2.85 -5.32
N ILE A 100 -17.46 3.34 -4.19
CA ILE A 100 -18.18 4.29 -3.32
C ILE A 100 -18.43 5.60 -4.05
N LEU A 101 -17.43 6.10 -4.79
CA LEU A 101 -17.58 7.34 -5.56
C LEU A 101 -18.69 7.23 -6.61
N ALA A 102 -18.67 6.16 -7.40
CA ALA A 102 -19.67 5.94 -8.44
C ALA A 102 -21.08 5.81 -7.82
N GLY A 103 -21.20 5.17 -6.66
CA GLY A 103 -22.45 5.06 -5.94
C GLY A 103 -22.96 6.37 -5.33
N GLU A 104 -22.09 7.25 -4.82
CA GLU A 104 -22.53 8.57 -4.35
C GLU A 104 -22.90 9.48 -5.53
N LEU A 105 -22.17 9.38 -6.65
CA LEU A 105 -22.52 10.10 -7.87
C LEU A 105 -23.80 9.60 -8.52
N SER A 106 -24.18 8.32 -8.37
CA SER A 106 -25.43 7.81 -8.97
C SER A 106 -26.69 8.35 -8.29
N LYS A 107 -26.59 8.94 -7.09
CA LYS A 107 -27.71 9.49 -6.34
C LYS A 107 -28.09 10.92 -6.74
N ILE A 108 -27.24 11.59 -7.54
CA ILE A 108 -27.45 13.00 -7.90
C ILE A 108 -28.60 13.14 -8.90
N GLN A 109 -29.37 14.22 -8.77
CA GLN A 109 -30.46 14.54 -9.71
C GLN A 109 -30.06 15.67 -10.66
N SER A 110 -29.17 16.54 -10.22
CA SER A 110 -28.61 17.65 -10.99
C SER A 110 -27.09 17.67 -10.89
N ARG A 111 -26.45 18.37 -11.84
CA ARG A 111 -25.01 18.67 -11.76
C ARG A 111 -24.68 19.50 -10.53
N ASP A 112 -25.60 20.29 -10.02
CA ASP A 112 -25.35 21.15 -8.85
C ASP A 112 -25.19 20.36 -7.55
N ASP A 113 -25.59 19.09 -7.55
CA ASP A 113 -25.43 18.19 -6.40
C ASP A 113 -24.02 17.56 -6.33
N ILE A 114 -23.18 17.73 -7.36
CA ILE A 114 -21.85 17.13 -7.44
C ILE A 114 -21.00 17.43 -6.19
N PRO A 115 -20.85 18.68 -5.73
CA PRO A 115 -20.07 18.96 -4.53
C PRO A 115 -20.55 18.17 -3.31
N GLN A 116 -21.87 18.09 -3.11
CA GLN A 116 -22.45 17.35 -1.99
C GLN A 116 -22.20 15.84 -2.10
N ALA A 117 -22.26 15.27 -3.31
CA ALA A 117 -21.96 13.86 -3.54
C ALA A 117 -20.49 13.53 -3.25
N LEU A 118 -19.56 14.42 -3.62
CA LEU A 118 -18.13 14.24 -3.33
C LEU A 118 -17.85 14.32 -1.83
N GLU A 119 -18.48 15.23 -1.10
CA GLU A 119 -18.41 15.27 0.37
C GLU A 119 -18.95 14.00 1.02
N ASN A 120 -20.05 13.46 0.49
CA ASN A 120 -20.63 12.21 1.00
C ASN A 120 -19.69 11.03 0.74
N TYR A 121 -19.07 10.97 -0.43
CA TYR A 121 -18.03 9.98 -0.74
C TYR A 121 -16.91 10.04 0.31
N GLU A 122 -16.41 11.24 0.61
CA GLU A 122 -15.33 11.42 1.58
C GLU A 122 -15.75 10.95 2.98
N LYS A 123 -16.97 11.29 3.43
CA LYS A 123 -17.51 10.84 4.73
C LYS A 123 -17.61 9.32 4.83
N VAL A 124 -17.99 8.64 3.75
CA VAL A 124 -18.14 7.18 3.72
C VAL A 124 -16.79 6.47 3.64
N PHE A 125 -15.86 6.98 2.84
CA PHE A 125 -14.58 6.31 2.58
C PHE A 125 -13.50 6.62 3.63
N ARG A 126 -13.53 7.80 4.26
CA ARG A 126 -12.50 8.21 5.25
C ARG A 126 -12.31 7.20 6.40
N PRO A 127 -13.35 6.60 7.01
CA PRO A 127 -13.18 5.59 8.05
C PRO A 127 -12.55 4.29 7.55
N VAL A 128 -12.80 3.92 6.28
CA VAL A 128 -12.21 2.74 5.64
C VAL A 128 -10.71 2.95 5.47
N TYR A 129 -10.33 4.09 4.92
CA TYR A 129 -8.93 4.47 4.73
C TYR A 129 -8.18 4.58 6.06
N ALA A 130 -8.76 5.21 7.08
CA ALA A 130 -8.11 5.41 8.38
C ALA A 130 -7.63 4.09 9.00
N LYS A 131 -8.41 3.02 8.90
CA LYS A 131 -8.02 1.68 9.38
C LYS A 131 -6.82 1.08 8.62
N MET A 132 -6.67 1.44 7.35
CA MET A 132 -5.62 0.92 6.46
C MET A 132 -4.34 1.77 6.49
N GLU A 133 -4.47 3.03 6.89
CA GLU A 133 -3.38 3.99 7.04
C GLU A 133 -2.51 3.68 8.27
N GLU A 134 -3.13 3.15 9.33
CA GLU A 134 -2.49 2.85 10.60
C GLU A 134 -1.50 1.69 10.46
N LEU A 135 -0.22 2.05 10.34
CA LEU A 135 0.87 1.10 10.48
C LEU A 135 1.02 0.70 11.96
N PRO A 136 1.24 -0.59 12.28
CA PRO A 136 1.51 -1.02 13.64
C PRO A 136 2.64 -0.22 14.29
N PRO A 137 2.56 0.08 15.61
CA PRO A 137 3.64 0.76 16.31
C PRO A 137 4.99 0.06 16.10
N GLY A 138 6.01 0.83 15.69
CA GLY A 138 7.35 0.30 15.42
C GLY A 138 7.56 -0.30 14.02
N PHE A 139 6.54 -0.34 13.16
CA PHE A 139 6.72 -0.65 11.74
C PHE A 139 7.23 0.59 10.98
N PRO A 140 8.17 0.48 10.03
CA PRO A 140 8.79 -0.75 9.50
C PRO A 140 9.99 -1.30 10.31
N GLN A 141 10.52 -0.58 11.30
CA GLN A 141 11.78 -0.92 11.99
C GLN A 141 11.78 -2.30 12.67
N LEU A 142 10.64 -2.74 13.23
CA LEU A 142 10.52 -4.07 13.84
C LEU A 142 10.58 -5.21 12.80
N ALA A 143 10.04 -4.99 11.60
CA ALA A 143 10.09 -5.97 10.51
C ALA A 143 11.48 -6.01 9.85
N PHE A 144 12.19 -4.89 9.85
CA PHE A 144 13.52 -4.72 9.26
C PHE A 144 14.55 -4.22 10.30
N PRO A 145 14.98 -5.08 11.25
CA PRO A 145 15.99 -4.72 12.25
C PRO A 145 17.30 -4.25 11.59
N GLN A 146 17.88 -3.18 12.11
CA GLN A 146 19.11 -2.57 11.58
C GLN A 146 20.39 -3.12 12.22
N THR A 147 20.28 -4.14 13.10
CA THR A 147 21.43 -4.73 13.81
C THR A 147 21.61 -6.20 13.47
N ALA A 148 22.85 -6.67 13.41
CA ALA A 148 23.16 -8.06 13.09
C ALA A 148 22.51 -9.05 14.06
N TRP A 149 22.46 -8.75 15.35
CA TRP A 149 21.78 -9.57 16.34
C TRP A 149 20.25 -9.53 16.19
N GLY A 150 19.67 -8.36 15.89
CA GLY A 150 18.25 -8.22 15.61
C GLY A 150 17.81 -9.03 14.40
N LEU A 151 18.59 -9.03 13.32
CA LEU A 151 18.37 -9.88 12.15
C LEU A 151 18.39 -11.37 12.52
N ARG A 152 19.37 -11.81 13.33
CA ARG A 152 19.45 -13.21 13.79
C ARG A 152 18.24 -13.64 14.61
N ILE A 153 17.75 -12.78 15.51
CA ILE A 153 16.53 -13.08 16.28
C ILE A 153 15.33 -13.19 15.35
N ARG A 154 15.11 -12.18 14.49
CA ARG A 154 13.99 -12.17 13.54
C ARG A 154 13.99 -13.44 12.69
N ASP A 155 15.14 -13.78 12.11
CA ASP A 155 15.27 -14.93 11.23
C ASP A 155 15.08 -16.26 11.99
N SER A 156 15.52 -16.33 13.25
CA SER A 156 15.29 -17.51 14.11
C SER A 156 13.80 -17.68 14.45
N VAL A 157 13.10 -16.59 14.77
CA VAL A 157 11.65 -16.59 15.03
C VAL A 157 10.88 -16.98 13.77
N LEU A 158 11.20 -16.36 12.62
CA LEU A 158 10.57 -16.68 11.34
C LEU A 158 10.78 -18.13 10.94
N TRP A 159 12.00 -18.67 11.14
CA TRP A 159 12.30 -20.07 10.91
C TRP A 159 11.45 -20.98 11.81
N LEU A 160 11.34 -20.66 13.11
CA LEU A 160 10.54 -21.43 14.05
C LEU A 160 9.05 -21.43 13.67
N VAL A 161 8.48 -20.25 13.38
CA VAL A 161 7.07 -20.11 12.96
C VAL A 161 6.80 -20.86 11.65
N SER A 162 7.73 -20.78 10.70
CA SER A 162 7.61 -21.48 9.41
C SER A 162 7.67 -23.00 9.58
N LYS A 163 8.60 -23.51 10.40
CA LYS A 163 8.76 -24.94 10.68
C LYS A 163 7.58 -25.54 11.44
N THR A 164 7.05 -24.80 12.41
CA THR A 164 5.90 -25.21 13.21
C THR A 164 4.55 -25.03 12.50
N LYS A 165 4.54 -24.42 11.30
CA LYS A 165 3.33 -24.03 10.56
C LYS A 165 2.36 -23.16 11.36
N MET A 166 2.85 -22.48 12.38
CA MET A 166 2.03 -21.68 13.29
C MET A 166 1.40 -20.46 12.60
N TYR A 167 1.95 -20.05 11.45
CA TYR A 167 1.33 -19.06 10.56
C TYR A 167 -0.10 -19.44 10.13
N LYS A 168 -0.46 -20.73 10.09
CA LYS A 168 -1.83 -21.19 9.76
C LYS A 168 -2.84 -20.89 10.84
N VAL A 169 -2.41 -20.80 12.10
CA VAL A 169 -3.27 -20.44 13.24
C VAL A 169 -3.48 -18.94 13.28
N PHE A 170 -2.50 -18.17 12.81
CA PHE A 170 -2.58 -16.72 12.68
C PHE A 170 -3.22 -16.23 11.37
N GLN A 171 -3.59 -17.14 10.45
CA GLN A 171 -4.46 -16.83 9.29
C GLN A 171 -5.94 -16.65 9.70
N GLY A 172 -6.19 -16.02 10.84
CA GLY A 172 -7.54 -15.56 11.19
C GLY A 172 -7.93 -14.38 10.28
N ASN A 173 -9.17 -14.38 9.78
CA ASN A 173 -9.75 -13.42 8.82
C ASN A 173 -9.01 -12.09 8.75
N SER A 174 -8.10 -11.96 7.78
CA SER A 174 -7.48 -10.69 7.40
C SER A 174 -8.38 -9.85 6.49
N GLY A 175 -9.61 -10.32 6.23
CA GLY A 175 -10.65 -9.52 5.64
C GLY A 175 -11.01 -8.40 6.62
N ILE A 176 -10.78 -7.16 6.22
CA ILE A 176 -11.28 -6.01 6.97
C ILE A 176 -12.78 -6.21 7.14
N ASP A 177 -13.24 -6.20 8.38
CA ASP A 177 -14.66 -6.22 8.72
C ASP A 177 -15.27 -4.86 8.38
N TRP A 178 -15.45 -4.64 7.08
CA TRP A 178 -16.08 -3.47 6.49
C TRP A 178 -17.02 -3.95 5.40
N LYS A 179 -18.31 -3.66 5.56
CA LYS A 179 -19.34 -3.96 4.56
C LYS A 179 -19.41 -2.79 3.59
N LEU A 180 -19.29 -3.08 2.29
CA LEU A 180 -19.48 -2.08 1.25
C LEU A 180 -20.92 -1.53 1.30
N PRO A 181 -21.10 -0.21 1.12
CA PRO A 181 -22.42 0.38 1.02
C PRO A 181 -23.17 -0.18 -0.19
N CYS A 182 -24.49 -0.28 -0.04
CA CYS A 182 -25.38 -0.71 -1.09
C CYS A 182 -25.86 0.46 -1.92
N TYR A 183 -25.81 0.29 -3.23
CA TYR A 183 -26.23 1.28 -4.21
C TYR A 183 -27.11 0.61 -5.27
N ASP A 184 -28.11 1.34 -5.77
CA ASP A 184 -29.19 0.79 -6.60
C ASP A 184 -28.72 0.17 -7.93
N TRP A 185 -27.59 0.64 -8.47
CA TRP A 185 -26.95 0.11 -9.67
C TRP A 185 -26.33 -1.30 -9.51
N VAL A 186 -26.25 -1.81 -8.27
CA VAL A 186 -25.61 -3.10 -7.96
C VAL A 186 -26.66 -4.02 -7.33
N GLY A 187 -27.24 -4.91 -8.14
CA GLY A 187 -28.20 -5.93 -7.70
C GLY A 187 -27.61 -7.05 -6.83
N ILE A 188 -26.46 -6.82 -6.19
CA ILE A 188 -25.71 -7.78 -5.35
C ILE A 188 -26.04 -7.58 -3.87
N CYS A 189 -26.80 -6.53 -3.54
CA CYS A 189 -27.23 -6.21 -2.18
C CYS A 189 -28.42 -7.06 -1.70
N GLU A 190 -28.36 -8.37 -1.92
CA GLU A 190 -29.29 -9.31 -1.31
C GLU A 190 -28.60 -10.68 -1.16
N ASN A 191 -28.16 -10.99 0.07
CA ASN A 191 -28.33 -12.29 0.75
C ASN A 191 -27.39 -12.47 1.95
N ASP A 192 -27.81 -11.98 3.13
CA ASP A 192 -27.64 -12.76 4.37
C ASP A 192 -28.77 -13.82 4.39
N GLY A 193 -28.68 -14.81 3.49
CA GLY A 193 -29.56 -15.98 3.45
C GLY A 193 -30.48 -16.11 2.22
N LEU A 194 -30.09 -17.01 1.32
CA LEU A 194 -30.96 -17.79 0.42
C LEU A 194 -32.14 -17.05 -0.25
N VAL A 195 -31.92 -16.47 -1.42
CA VAL A 195 -33.02 -16.21 -2.37
C VAL A 195 -32.86 -17.09 -3.62
N LYS A 196 -33.79 -18.04 -3.75
CA LYS A 196 -34.04 -18.79 -4.98
C LYS A 196 -34.37 -17.81 -6.11
N ARG A 197 -33.75 -18.01 -7.27
CA ARG A 197 -34.29 -17.49 -8.53
C ARG A 197 -35.54 -18.29 -8.86
N ASP A 198 -36.69 -17.67 -8.70
CA ASP A 198 -37.88 -18.09 -9.44
C ASP A 198 -37.95 -17.28 -10.74
N SER A 199 -38.23 -18.06 -11.78
CA SER A 199 -38.27 -17.81 -13.22
C SER A 199 -39.20 -16.70 -13.69
#